data_AF-A0A3L6ZZU2-F1
#
_entry.id   AF-A0A3L6ZZU2-F1
#
_cell.length_a   1.000
_cell.length_b   1.000
_cell.length_c   1.000
_cell.angle_alpha   90.00
_cell.angle_beta   90.00
_cell.angle_gamma   90.00
#
_symmetry.space_group_name_H-M   'P 1'
#
loop_
_entity.id
_entity.type
_entity.pdbx_description
1 polymer ?
#
loop_
_entity_poly.entity_id
_entity_poly.type
_entity_poly.pdbx_seq_one_letter_code
_entity_poly.pdbx_strand_id
1 'polypeptide(L)'
;MIRAVGRALAIFDAFDAKHQSLSLQEIGERIGMPKATTFRLVNTLVRGGFLVRLENQRYCLSLKILRLAGLVKSTLGIREAARPTMAEVCRLTGETVTLNIRSGVERICVDVVDTPSPLMTIVRPGEHVSLLHGATARLLLAYAGDTEIDAILAYAQTKEKLDVKALKAALAEIRRLGYSCTTGQRIPGVTAISVPIFDIKDEVHYSLSVTGPSVRMDPRLDEFKQIMLTAGASISAMMGTSKVAPVAAEDALAAEDEEAPAPKPRKAAAKAPAKTSAKSPATPPAKSPAKPKVDTGTKARAAGGR
;
A
#
# COMPACT_ATOMS: atom_id res chain seq x y z
N MET A 1 -5.26 13.30 -4.10
CA MET A 1 -4.10 13.74 -3.29
C MET A 1 -3.90 15.24 -3.48
N ILE A 2 -3.52 16.01 -2.44
CA ILE A 2 -3.20 17.44 -2.60
C ILE A 2 -1.83 17.56 -3.30
N ARG A 3 -1.79 18.06 -4.55
CA ARG A 3 -0.57 18.10 -5.39
C ARG A 3 0.66 18.70 -4.70
N ALA A 4 0.47 19.80 -3.94
CA ALA A 4 1.55 20.44 -3.20
C ALA A 4 2.14 19.57 -2.07
N VAL A 5 1.31 18.75 -1.41
CA VAL A 5 1.76 17.84 -0.34
C VAL A 5 2.54 16.67 -0.93
N GLY A 6 2.04 16.05 -2.01
CA GLY A 6 2.74 14.96 -2.70
C GLY A 6 4.13 15.40 -3.19
N ARG A 7 4.22 16.59 -3.81
CA ARG A 7 5.51 17.16 -4.24
C ARG A 7 6.45 17.51 -3.07
N ALA A 8 5.92 17.89 -1.91
CA ALA A 8 6.74 18.14 -0.71
C ALA A 8 7.26 16.84 -0.09
N LEU A 9 6.49 15.74 -0.15
CA LEU A 9 6.92 14.42 0.32
C LEU A 9 8.04 13.85 -0.55
N ALA A 10 7.92 13.95 -1.87
CA ALA A 10 8.93 13.48 -2.81
C ALA A 10 10.34 14.07 -2.59
N ILE A 11 10.46 15.24 -1.96
CA ILE A 11 11.76 15.83 -1.61
C ILE A 11 12.49 15.00 -0.55
N PHE A 12 11.78 14.29 0.34
CA PHE A 12 12.41 13.39 1.30
C PHE A 12 12.97 12.14 0.60
N ASP A 13 12.25 11.61 -0.39
CA ASP A 13 12.66 10.46 -1.22
C ASP A 13 13.91 10.74 -2.07
N ALA A 14 14.29 12.01 -2.24
CA ALA A 14 15.54 12.39 -2.88
C ALA A 14 16.78 12.02 -2.05
N PHE A 15 16.66 11.90 -0.72
CA PHE A 15 17.77 11.62 0.20
C PHE A 15 17.91 10.12 0.46
N ASP A 16 19.14 9.63 0.48
CA ASP A 16 19.44 8.22 0.76
C ASP A 16 20.78 8.07 1.51
N ALA A 17 21.13 6.84 1.89
CA ALA A 17 22.34 6.54 2.67
C ALA A 17 23.66 7.04 2.01
N LYS A 18 23.72 7.11 0.68
CA LYS A 18 24.87 7.62 -0.09
C LYS A 18 24.77 9.13 -0.35
N HIS A 19 23.58 9.72 -0.22
CA HIS A 19 23.27 11.10 -0.61
C HIS A 19 22.58 11.88 0.52
N GLN A 20 23.26 11.92 1.67
CA GLN A 20 22.75 12.53 2.91
C GLN A 20 22.71 14.08 2.88
N SER A 21 23.39 14.69 1.91
CA SER A 21 23.20 16.09 1.55
C SER A 21 23.15 16.25 0.03
N LEU A 22 22.38 17.23 -0.43
CA LEU A 22 22.11 17.50 -1.86
C LEU A 22 21.96 18.99 -2.13
N SER A 23 22.47 19.47 -3.26
CA SER A 23 22.15 20.81 -3.77
C SER A 23 20.71 20.89 -4.28
N LEU A 24 20.20 22.10 -4.46
CA LEU A 24 18.86 22.33 -4.99
C LEU A 24 18.65 21.70 -6.39
N GLN A 25 19.70 21.67 -7.21
CA GLN A 25 19.66 21.08 -8.54
C GLN A 25 19.53 19.56 -8.46
N GLU A 26 20.39 18.90 -7.67
CA GLU A 26 20.36 17.44 -7.49
C GLU A 26 19.01 16.97 -6.91
N ILE A 27 18.40 17.74 -5.99
CA ILE A 27 17.04 17.45 -5.49
C ILE A 27 16.02 17.50 -6.64
N GLY A 28 16.04 18.57 -7.44
CA GLY A 28 15.08 18.76 -8.54
C GLY A 28 15.20 17.70 -9.63
N GLU A 29 16.43 17.31 -9.97
CA GLU A 29 16.73 16.25 -10.94
C GLU A 29 16.23 14.88 -10.45
N ARG A 30 16.49 14.53 -9.18
CA ARG A 30 16.04 13.24 -8.58
C ARG A 30 14.53 13.06 -8.57
N ILE A 31 13.78 14.14 -8.35
CA ILE A 31 12.31 14.09 -8.18
C ILE A 31 11.55 14.56 -9.42
N GLY A 32 12.25 14.81 -10.54
CA GLY A 32 11.66 15.26 -11.80
C GLY A 32 10.93 16.61 -11.73
N MET A 33 11.42 17.57 -10.94
CA MET A 33 10.74 18.87 -10.73
C MET A 33 11.52 20.09 -11.22
N PRO A 34 10.84 21.07 -11.87
CA PRO A 34 11.45 22.34 -12.28
C PRO A 34 12.05 23.12 -11.10
N LYS A 35 13.23 23.71 -11.32
CA LYS A 35 14.04 24.43 -10.33
C LYS A 35 13.26 25.45 -9.49
N ALA A 36 12.33 26.20 -10.09
CA ALA A 36 11.50 27.18 -9.38
C ALA A 36 10.52 26.53 -8.38
N THR A 37 9.91 25.40 -8.77
CA THR A 37 9.02 24.61 -7.90
C THR A 37 9.80 23.97 -6.76
N THR A 38 10.93 23.33 -7.08
CA THR A 38 11.84 22.73 -6.10
C THR A 38 12.33 23.77 -5.08
N PHE A 39 12.72 24.97 -5.53
CA PHE A 39 13.14 26.07 -4.66
C PHE A 39 12.07 26.47 -3.66
N ARG A 40 10.81 26.63 -4.09
CA ARG A 40 9.70 27.02 -3.22
C ARG A 40 9.42 25.94 -2.17
N LEU A 41 9.39 24.67 -2.57
CA LEU A 41 9.11 23.55 -1.67
C LEU A 41 10.26 23.32 -0.67
N VAL A 42 11.52 23.29 -1.13
CA VAL A 42 12.70 23.16 -0.27
C VAL A 42 12.77 24.30 0.75
N ASN A 43 12.55 25.56 0.35
CA ASN A 43 12.52 26.67 1.30
C ASN A 43 11.37 26.56 2.31
N THR A 44 10.19 26.08 1.91
CA THR A 44 9.09 25.81 2.86
C THR A 44 9.47 24.71 3.85
N LEU A 45 10.15 23.64 3.42
CA LEU A 45 10.64 22.58 4.30
C LEU A 45 11.77 23.06 5.24
N VAL A 46 12.65 23.96 4.78
CA VAL A 46 13.67 24.62 5.62
C VAL A 46 12.99 25.53 6.67
N ARG A 47 12.05 26.38 6.27
CA ARG A 47 11.27 27.23 7.19
C ARG A 47 10.43 26.41 8.17
N GLY A 48 9.92 25.26 7.73
CA GLY A 48 9.24 24.28 8.58
C GLY A 48 10.17 23.49 9.49
N GLY A 49 11.50 23.69 9.40
CA GLY A 49 12.50 23.01 10.21
C GLY A 49 12.64 21.52 9.92
N PHE A 50 12.29 21.06 8.71
CA PHE A 50 12.45 19.66 8.27
C PHE A 50 13.77 19.44 7.53
N LEU A 51 14.24 20.45 6.79
CA LEU A 51 15.55 20.48 6.14
C LEU A 51 16.45 21.55 6.77
N VAL A 52 17.77 21.35 6.73
CA VAL A 52 18.79 22.35 7.06
C VAL A 52 19.54 22.73 5.79
N ARG A 53 19.80 24.03 5.58
CA ARG A 53 20.71 24.52 4.53
C ARG A 53 22.10 24.67 5.13
N LEU A 54 23.06 23.96 4.57
CA LEU A 54 24.47 23.97 4.95
C LEU A 54 25.21 25.16 4.30
N GLU A 55 26.38 25.48 4.83
CA GLU A 55 27.24 26.59 4.35
C GLU A 55 27.59 26.45 2.86
N ASN A 56 27.85 25.21 2.42
CA ASN A 56 28.14 24.85 1.03
C ASN A 56 26.92 24.86 0.09
N GLN A 57 25.81 25.49 0.49
CA GLN A 57 24.56 25.62 -0.27
C GLN A 57 23.82 24.31 -0.58
N ARG A 58 24.23 23.20 0.07
CA ARG A 58 23.48 21.94 0.05
C ARG A 58 22.47 21.89 1.20
N TYR A 59 21.52 20.98 1.09
CA TYR A 59 20.47 20.73 2.06
C TYR A 59 20.64 19.32 2.63
N CYS A 60 20.25 19.10 3.88
CA CYS A 60 20.16 17.78 4.51
C CYS A 60 18.91 17.67 5.40
N LEU A 61 18.56 16.46 5.79
CA LEU A 61 17.49 16.19 6.76
C LEU A 61 17.86 16.76 8.13
N SER A 62 16.92 17.42 8.80
CA SER A 62 17.12 17.95 10.16
C SER A 62 16.87 16.90 11.24
N LEU A 63 17.38 17.14 12.45
CA LEU A 63 17.08 16.34 13.66
C LEU A 63 15.58 16.32 14.03
N LYS A 64 14.74 17.18 13.44
CA LYS A 64 13.28 17.09 13.57
C LYS A 64 12.74 15.78 13.01
N ILE A 65 13.35 15.24 11.95
CA ILE A 65 13.01 13.93 11.39
C ILE A 65 13.29 12.83 12.42
N LEU A 66 14.47 12.85 13.06
CA LEU A 66 14.82 11.89 14.11
C LEU A 66 13.86 11.98 15.31
N ARG A 67 13.49 13.19 15.75
CA ARG A 67 12.47 13.39 16.79
C ARG A 67 11.12 12.79 16.40
N LEU A 68 10.69 12.94 15.15
CA LEU A 68 9.42 12.38 14.67
C LEU A 68 9.49 10.85 14.53
N ALA A 69 10.63 10.31 14.08
CA ALA A 69 10.88 8.87 14.06
C ALA A 69 10.79 8.25 15.48
N GLY A 70 11.32 8.94 16.50
CA GLY A 70 11.17 8.55 17.91
C GLY A 70 9.75 8.65 18.48
N LEU A 71 8.79 9.24 17.75
CA LEU A 71 7.37 9.27 18.09
C LEU A 71 6.55 8.24 17.29
N VAL A 72 7.14 7.54 16.33
CA VAL A 72 6.50 6.39 15.69
C VAL A 72 6.26 5.35 16.79
N LYS A 73 5.00 4.91 16.93
CA LYS A 73 4.67 3.87 17.90
C LYS A 73 5.52 2.64 17.59
N SER A 74 6.40 2.26 18.51
CA SER A 74 7.16 0.99 18.48
C SER A 74 6.26 -0.24 18.42
N THR A 75 4.96 -0.05 18.67
CA THR A 75 3.90 -1.05 18.67
C THR A 75 2.99 -1.03 17.44
N LEU A 76 3.24 -0.24 16.39
CA LEU A 76 2.54 -0.45 15.10
C LEU A 76 3.10 -1.71 14.44
N GLY A 77 2.76 -2.87 15.00
CA GLY A 77 3.23 -4.15 14.55
C GLY A 77 2.77 -4.39 13.11
N ILE A 78 3.60 -5.10 12.33
CA ILE A 78 3.31 -5.45 10.93
C ILE A 78 1.88 -5.98 10.73
N ARG A 79 1.33 -6.68 11.73
CA ARG A 79 -0.05 -7.17 11.74
C ARG A 79 -1.06 -6.02 11.64
N GLU A 80 -0.96 -5.02 12.51
CA GLU A 80 -1.89 -3.87 12.53
C GLU A 80 -1.78 -3.04 11.24
N ALA A 81 -0.55 -2.83 10.75
CA ALA A 81 -0.30 -2.12 9.49
C ALA A 81 -0.82 -2.88 8.27
N ALA A 82 -0.63 -4.21 8.21
CA ALA A 82 -1.03 -5.03 7.07
C ALA A 82 -2.53 -5.37 7.06
N ARG A 83 -3.22 -5.44 8.21
CA ARG A 83 -4.59 -5.96 8.32
C ARG A 83 -5.61 -5.31 7.37
N PRO A 84 -5.64 -3.97 7.17
CA PRO A 84 -6.57 -3.34 6.22
C PRO A 84 -6.29 -3.78 4.77
N THR A 85 -5.02 -3.81 4.38
CA THR A 85 -4.60 -4.25 3.04
C THR A 85 -4.87 -5.73 2.82
N MET A 86 -4.64 -6.59 3.83
CA MET A 86 -4.98 -8.02 3.77
C MET A 86 -6.49 -8.24 3.57
N ALA A 87 -7.33 -7.47 4.26
CA ALA A 87 -8.78 -7.53 4.11
C ALA A 87 -9.23 -7.10 2.71
N GLU A 88 -8.63 -6.04 2.16
CA GLU A 88 -8.92 -5.58 0.79
C GLU A 88 -8.47 -6.59 -0.27
N VAL A 89 -7.28 -7.19 -0.14
CA VAL A 89 -6.82 -8.26 -1.04
C VAL A 89 -7.76 -9.48 -0.97
N CYS A 90 -8.20 -9.89 0.22
CA CYS A 90 -9.19 -10.98 0.36
C CYS A 90 -10.51 -10.60 -0.34
N ARG A 91 -10.98 -9.36 -0.18
CA ARG A 91 -12.20 -8.86 -0.84
C ARG A 91 -12.12 -8.83 -2.37
N LEU A 92 -10.96 -8.49 -2.94
CA LEU A 92 -10.74 -8.40 -4.39
C LEU A 92 -10.50 -9.77 -5.05
N THR A 93 -9.74 -10.63 -4.38
CA THR A 93 -9.37 -11.97 -4.90
C THR A 93 -10.45 -13.01 -4.60
N GLY A 94 -11.12 -12.92 -3.44
CA GLY A 94 -11.99 -13.96 -2.91
C GLY A 94 -11.23 -15.12 -2.26
N GLU A 95 -9.95 -14.98 -1.94
CA GLU A 95 -9.06 -16.07 -1.51
C GLU A 95 -8.32 -15.78 -0.20
N THR A 96 -7.81 -16.80 0.47
CA THR A 96 -7.14 -16.67 1.78
C THR A 96 -5.87 -15.82 1.65
N VAL A 97 -5.74 -14.79 2.49
CA VAL A 97 -4.55 -13.92 2.55
C VAL A 97 -3.80 -14.15 3.85
N THR A 98 -2.48 -14.33 3.75
CA THR A 98 -1.59 -14.62 4.88
C THR A 98 -0.40 -13.66 4.92
N LEU A 99 -0.03 -13.24 6.13
CA LEU A 99 1.18 -12.49 6.43
C LEU A 99 2.18 -13.46 7.07
N ASN A 100 3.40 -13.56 6.54
CA ASN A 100 4.39 -14.54 7.00
C ASN A 100 5.76 -13.91 7.23
N ILE A 101 6.48 -14.39 8.25
CA ILE A 101 7.90 -14.07 8.51
C ILE A 101 8.80 -15.26 8.23
N ARG A 102 10.10 -14.99 8.07
CA ARG A 102 11.15 -16.00 8.15
C ARG A 102 11.61 -16.17 9.60
N SER A 103 11.83 -17.41 10.04
CA SER A 103 12.51 -17.73 11.29
C SER A 103 13.44 -18.92 11.07
N GLY A 104 14.76 -18.66 10.99
CA GLY A 104 15.75 -19.68 10.66
C GLY A 104 15.47 -20.35 9.31
N VAL A 105 15.15 -21.65 9.35
CA VAL A 105 14.85 -22.51 8.18
C VAL A 105 13.35 -22.63 7.86
N GLU A 106 12.48 -21.93 8.60
CA GLU A 106 11.03 -22.01 8.51
C GLU A 106 10.39 -20.66 8.18
N ARG A 107 9.22 -20.68 7.51
CA ARG A 107 8.26 -19.59 7.55
C ARG A 107 7.34 -19.77 8.77
N ILE A 108 6.95 -18.66 9.38
CA ILE A 108 5.89 -18.63 10.40
C ILE A 108 4.76 -17.75 9.88
N CYS A 109 3.53 -18.25 9.90
CA CYS A 109 2.36 -17.43 9.60
C CYS A 109 2.09 -16.47 10.77
N VAL A 110 2.23 -15.17 10.56
CA VAL A 110 1.97 -14.13 11.56
C VAL A 110 0.48 -13.84 11.67
N ASP A 111 -0.24 -13.75 10.54
CA ASP A 111 -1.66 -13.40 10.54
C ASP A 111 -2.38 -13.92 9.29
N VAL A 112 -3.71 -14.07 9.38
CA VAL A 112 -4.56 -14.63 8.32
C VAL A 112 -5.86 -13.84 8.19
N VAL A 113 -6.25 -13.53 6.95
CA VAL A 113 -7.63 -13.17 6.58
C VAL A 113 -8.18 -14.33 5.75
N ASP A 114 -9.14 -15.05 6.33
CA ASP A 114 -9.81 -16.16 5.67
C ASP A 114 -10.70 -15.69 4.52
N THR A 115 -10.80 -16.52 3.48
CA THR A 115 -11.78 -16.33 2.41
C THR A 115 -13.21 -16.62 2.91
N PRO A 116 -14.25 -15.93 2.40
CA PRO A 116 -15.63 -16.32 2.60
C PRO A 116 -16.05 -17.60 1.84
N SER A 117 -15.17 -18.18 1.00
CA SER A 117 -15.44 -19.38 0.21
C SER A 117 -15.40 -20.66 1.05
N PRO A 118 -16.37 -21.58 0.92
CA PRO A 118 -16.36 -22.85 1.66
C PRO A 118 -15.24 -23.81 1.21
N LEU A 119 -14.73 -23.66 -0.02
CA LEU A 119 -13.55 -24.37 -0.49
C LEU A 119 -12.35 -23.44 -0.39
N MET A 120 -11.51 -23.66 0.63
CA MET A 120 -10.40 -22.78 1.00
C MET A 120 -9.15 -23.55 1.44
N THR A 121 -8.00 -22.89 1.38
CA THR A 121 -6.79 -23.36 2.07
C THR A 121 -6.81 -22.84 3.50
N ILE A 122 -6.77 -23.75 4.47
CA ILE A 122 -6.70 -23.41 5.90
C ILE A 122 -5.22 -23.22 6.27
N VAL A 123 -4.89 -22.04 6.79
CA VAL A 123 -3.59 -21.70 7.39
C VAL A 123 -3.87 -21.07 8.75
N ARG A 124 -3.05 -21.31 9.77
CA ARG A 124 -3.25 -20.73 11.11
C ARG A 124 -2.12 -19.76 11.49
N PRO A 125 -2.41 -18.64 12.18
CA PRO A 125 -1.38 -17.87 12.87
C PRO A 125 -0.59 -18.79 13.82
N GLY A 126 0.74 -18.68 13.81
CA GLY A 126 1.65 -19.59 14.51
C GLY A 126 1.94 -20.91 13.79
N GLU A 127 1.46 -21.12 12.56
CA GLU A 127 1.85 -22.29 11.76
C GLU A 127 3.29 -22.15 11.22
N HIS A 128 4.12 -23.14 11.52
CA HIS A 128 5.50 -23.29 11.02
C HIS A 128 5.54 -24.22 9.79
N VAL A 129 6.26 -23.82 8.74
CA VAL A 129 6.50 -24.65 7.55
C VAL A 129 7.89 -24.38 6.96
N SER A 130 8.57 -25.42 6.48
CA SER A 130 9.86 -25.34 5.79
C SER A 130 9.92 -24.26 4.67
N LEU A 131 11.05 -23.54 4.57
CA LEU A 131 11.31 -22.50 3.55
C LEU A 131 11.58 -23.03 2.12
N LEU A 132 11.50 -24.34 1.89
CA LEU A 132 11.92 -24.96 0.63
C LEU A 132 10.81 -24.99 -0.45
N HIS A 133 9.55 -25.05 -0.01
CA HIS A 133 8.41 -25.40 -0.86
C HIS A 133 7.27 -24.38 -0.81
N GLY A 134 6.77 -23.94 -1.97
CA GLY A 134 5.67 -22.98 -2.14
C GLY A 134 6.12 -21.53 -2.28
N ALA A 135 5.23 -20.68 -2.83
CA ALA A 135 5.51 -19.29 -3.17
C ALA A 135 6.05 -18.47 -1.99
N THR A 136 5.35 -18.48 -0.85
CA THR A 136 5.75 -17.76 0.37
C THR A 136 7.15 -18.14 0.87
N ALA A 137 7.42 -19.44 0.88
CA ALA A 137 8.65 -20.03 1.38
C ALA A 137 9.84 -19.63 0.48
N ARG A 138 9.68 -19.83 -0.84
CA ARG A 138 10.68 -19.43 -1.83
C ARG A 138 10.87 -17.91 -1.90
N LEU A 139 9.84 -17.11 -1.66
CA LEU A 139 9.98 -15.66 -1.59
C LEU A 139 10.82 -15.22 -0.39
N LEU A 140 10.49 -15.67 0.81
CA LEU A 140 11.26 -15.35 2.03
C LEU A 140 12.71 -15.85 1.93
N LEU A 141 12.93 -17.03 1.34
CA LEU A 141 14.28 -17.54 1.07
C LEU A 141 15.00 -16.72 -0.02
N ALA A 142 14.29 -16.25 -1.04
CA ALA A 142 14.90 -15.44 -2.10
C ALA A 142 15.48 -14.14 -1.56
N TYR A 143 14.86 -13.50 -0.57
CA TYR A 143 15.38 -12.27 0.03
C TYR A 143 16.27 -12.47 1.27
N ALA A 144 16.58 -13.71 1.66
CA ALA A 144 17.60 -14.00 2.68
C ALA A 144 19.02 -13.70 2.15
N GLY A 145 19.99 -13.53 3.06
CA GLY A 145 21.39 -13.33 2.68
C GLY A 145 21.98 -14.58 2.03
N ASP A 146 22.90 -14.42 1.06
CA ASP A 146 23.40 -15.56 0.27
C ASP A 146 24.08 -16.64 1.14
N THR A 147 24.79 -16.24 2.21
CA THR A 147 25.34 -17.16 3.24
C THR A 147 24.25 -17.92 4.01
N GLU A 148 23.11 -17.27 4.31
CA GLU A 148 21.98 -17.94 4.96
C GLU A 148 21.31 -18.93 4.01
N ILE A 149 21.14 -18.54 2.73
CA ILE A 149 20.62 -19.42 1.69
C ILE A 149 21.48 -20.69 1.60
N ASP A 150 22.81 -20.54 1.52
CA ASP A 150 23.71 -21.69 1.43
C ASP A 150 23.65 -22.59 2.68
N ALA A 151 23.56 -22.01 3.88
CA ALA A 151 23.37 -22.77 5.11
C ALA A 151 22.02 -23.52 5.15
N ILE A 152 20.93 -22.87 4.74
CA ILE A 152 19.58 -23.47 4.67
C ILE A 152 19.55 -24.61 3.65
N LEU A 153 20.16 -24.42 2.47
CA LEU A 153 20.21 -25.43 1.42
C LEU A 153 21.08 -26.63 1.81
N ALA A 154 22.25 -26.40 2.41
CA ALA A 154 23.12 -27.47 2.92
C ALA A 154 22.41 -28.30 4.00
N TYR A 155 21.72 -27.66 4.95
CA TYR A 155 20.90 -28.34 5.95
C TYR A 155 19.76 -29.14 5.30
N ALA A 156 19.05 -28.54 4.35
CA ALA A 156 17.92 -29.17 3.69
C ALA A 156 18.30 -30.42 2.87
N GLN A 157 19.48 -30.41 2.22
CA GLN A 157 20.01 -31.57 1.51
C GLN A 157 20.27 -32.79 2.42
N THR A 158 20.40 -32.60 3.74
CA THR A 158 20.48 -33.73 4.70
C THR A 158 19.14 -34.44 4.94
N LYS A 159 18.02 -33.80 4.57
CA LYS A 159 16.66 -34.30 4.81
C LYS A 159 15.96 -34.75 3.53
N GLU A 160 16.19 -34.06 2.41
CA GLU A 160 15.54 -34.38 1.14
C GLU A 160 16.44 -34.07 -0.07
N LYS A 161 16.19 -34.77 -1.19
CA LYS A 161 16.97 -34.59 -2.43
C LYS A 161 16.52 -33.32 -3.15
N LEU A 162 17.33 -32.26 -3.06
CA LEU A 162 17.08 -30.98 -3.71
C LEU A 162 17.98 -30.75 -4.94
N ASP A 163 17.39 -30.26 -6.03
CA ASP A 163 18.14 -29.58 -7.08
C ASP A 163 18.45 -28.14 -6.63
N VAL A 164 19.61 -27.98 -5.98
CA VAL A 164 20.13 -26.68 -5.53
C VAL A 164 20.33 -25.70 -6.69
N LYS A 165 20.67 -26.16 -7.89
CA LYS A 165 20.90 -25.30 -9.04
C LYS A 165 19.58 -24.73 -9.56
N ALA A 166 18.56 -25.57 -9.74
CA ALA A 166 17.23 -25.13 -10.12
C ALA A 166 16.58 -24.24 -9.04
N LEU A 167 16.79 -24.55 -7.76
CA LEU A 167 16.28 -23.72 -6.66
C LEU A 167 16.95 -22.34 -6.64
N LYS A 168 18.28 -22.26 -6.68
CA LYS A 168 19.00 -20.96 -6.76
C LYS A 168 18.57 -20.14 -7.98
N ALA A 169 18.37 -20.76 -9.15
CA ALA A 169 17.84 -20.08 -10.32
C ALA A 169 16.42 -19.51 -10.10
N ALA A 170 15.54 -20.28 -9.45
CA ALA A 170 14.20 -19.81 -9.09
C ALA A 170 14.22 -18.66 -8.06
N LEU A 171 15.15 -18.68 -7.08
CA LEU A 171 15.31 -17.57 -6.12
C LEU A 171 15.79 -16.29 -6.81
N ALA A 172 16.74 -16.40 -7.77
CA ALA A 172 17.21 -15.26 -8.56
C ALA A 172 16.09 -14.67 -9.44
N GLU A 173 15.26 -15.52 -10.05
CA GLU A 173 14.09 -15.08 -10.83
C GLU A 173 13.04 -14.38 -9.95
N ILE A 174 12.82 -14.86 -8.72
CA ILE A 174 11.94 -14.18 -7.75
C ILE A 174 12.48 -12.79 -7.40
N ARG A 175 13.79 -12.64 -7.14
CA ARG A 175 14.42 -11.32 -6.91
C ARG A 175 14.21 -10.38 -8.11
N ARG A 176 14.26 -10.91 -9.35
CA ARG A 176 14.07 -10.15 -10.60
C ARG A 176 12.62 -9.74 -10.85
N LEU A 177 11.66 -10.62 -10.55
CA LEU A 177 10.24 -10.39 -10.76
C LEU A 177 9.56 -9.57 -9.65
N GLY A 178 10.12 -9.57 -8.43
CA GLY A 178 9.51 -8.94 -7.26
C GLY A 178 8.33 -9.73 -6.68
N TYR A 179 8.06 -10.94 -7.16
CA TYR A 179 7.04 -11.85 -6.63
C TYR A 179 7.43 -13.31 -6.83
N SER A 180 6.76 -14.20 -6.10
CA SER A 180 6.84 -15.65 -6.27
C SER A 180 5.45 -16.21 -6.57
N CYS A 181 5.37 -17.18 -7.48
CA CYS A 181 4.12 -17.85 -7.86
C CYS A 181 4.36 -19.35 -7.99
N THR A 182 3.48 -20.17 -7.39
CA THR A 182 3.61 -21.63 -7.42
C THR A 182 2.26 -22.31 -7.49
N THR A 183 2.10 -23.26 -8.42
CA THR A 183 0.92 -24.11 -8.57
C THR A 183 1.30 -25.54 -8.20
N GLY A 184 0.48 -26.21 -7.37
CA GLY A 184 0.63 -27.62 -7.00
C GLY A 184 1.83 -27.98 -6.10
N GLN A 185 2.79 -27.07 -5.88
CA GLN A 185 4.10 -27.41 -5.29
C GLN A 185 4.06 -27.88 -3.83
N ARG A 186 3.10 -27.40 -3.02
CA ARG A 186 2.89 -27.86 -1.63
C ARG A 186 1.68 -28.78 -1.49
N ILE A 187 0.60 -28.43 -2.19
CA ILE A 187 -0.68 -29.13 -2.15
C ILE A 187 -1.15 -29.19 -3.61
N PRO A 188 -1.41 -30.38 -4.18
CA PRO A 188 -1.95 -30.52 -5.53
C PRO A 188 -3.25 -29.72 -5.69
N GLY A 189 -3.39 -29.00 -6.81
CA GLY A 189 -4.57 -28.17 -7.09
C GLY A 189 -4.69 -26.87 -6.26
N VAL A 190 -3.62 -26.45 -5.57
CA VAL A 190 -3.53 -25.15 -4.90
C VAL A 190 -2.50 -24.26 -5.60
N THR A 191 -2.88 -23.01 -5.86
CA THR A 191 -2.00 -21.96 -6.38
C THR A 191 -1.79 -20.89 -5.31
N ALA A 192 -0.55 -20.41 -5.20
CA ALA A 192 -0.17 -19.35 -4.28
C ALA A 192 0.66 -18.29 -5.00
N ILE A 193 0.41 -17.01 -4.67
CA ILE A 193 1.21 -15.86 -5.08
C ILE A 193 1.71 -15.18 -3.81
N SER A 194 2.97 -14.77 -3.80
CA SER A 194 3.61 -14.08 -2.67
C SER A 194 4.42 -12.88 -3.15
N VAL A 195 4.46 -11.82 -2.35
CA VAL A 195 5.22 -10.57 -2.61
C VAL A 195 5.99 -10.16 -1.36
N PRO A 196 7.14 -9.47 -1.51
CA PRO A 196 7.92 -8.99 -0.38
C PRO A 196 7.22 -7.82 0.28
N ILE A 197 7.47 -7.66 1.58
CA ILE A 197 7.25 -6.40 2.29
C ILE A 197 8.62 -5.94 2.77
N PHE A 198 9.07 -4.79 2.27
CA PHE A 198 10.32 -4.17 2.66
C PHE A 198 10.13 -3.29 3.89
N ASP A 199 11.09 -3.31 4.81
CA ASP A 199 11.13 -2.40 5.95
C ASP A 199 11.95 -1.12 5.67
N ILE A 200 12.14 -0.29 6.70
CA ILE A 200 12.93 0.94 6.67
C ILE A 200 14.44 0.75 6.36
N LYS A 201 14.96 -0.48 6.41
CA LYS A 201 16.32 -0.85 5.97
C LYS A 201 16.33 -1.43 4.55
N ASP A 202 15.17 -1.48 3.92
CA ASP A 202 14.92 -2.15 2.66
C ASP A 202 15.22 -3.67 2.69
N GLU A 203 15.10 -4.28 3.87
CA GLU A 203 15.22 -5.72 4.11
C GLU A 203 13.81 -6.37 4.07
N VAL A 204 13.73 -7.64 3.64
CA VAL A 204 12.46 -8.37 3.55
C VAL A 204 12.38 -9.39 4.68
N HIS A 205 11.84 -8.94 5.82
CA HIS A 205 11.53 -9.81 6.95
C HIS A 205 10.12 -10.43 6.86
N TYR A 206 9.26 -9.85 6.03
CA TYR A 206 7.85 -10.19 5.91
C TYR A 206 7.44 -10.45 4.45
N SER A 207 6.38 -11.23 4.28
CA SER A 207 5.76 -11.50 2.98
C SER A 207 4.24 -11.51 3.08
N LEU A 208 3.58 -10.93 2.08
CA LEU A 208 2.14 -11.05 1.88
C LEU A 208 1.89 -12.16 0.86
N SER A 209 1.01 -13.10 1.15
CA SER A 209 0.66 -14.20 0.23
C SER A 209 -0.84 -14.39 0.10
N VAL A 210 -1.34 -14.59 -1.12
CA VAL A 210 -2.70 -15.08 -1.39
C VAL A 210 -2.62 -16.54 -1.83
N THR A 211 -3.57 -17.37 -1.40
CA THR A 211 -3.56 -18.81 -1.70
C THR A 211 -4.99 -19.35 -1.81
N GLY A 212 -5.24 -20.10 -2.88
CA GLY A 212 -6.55 -20.67 -3.19
C GLY A 212 -6.47 -21.84 -4.17
N PRO A 213 -7.61 -22.49 -4.48
CA PRO A 213 -7.67 -23.55 -5.47
C PRO A 213 -7.25 -23.05 -6.86
N SER A 214 -6.39 -23.80 -7.54
CA SER A 214 -5.87 -23.46 -8.88
C SER A 214 -6.98 -23.18 -9.89
N VAL A 215 -8.10 -23.90 -9.81
CA VAL A 215 -9.28 -23.69 -10.67
C VAL A 215 -9.94 -22.30 -10.55
N ARG A 216 -9.67 -21.54 -9.47
CA ARG A 216 -10.13 -20.14 -9.30
C ARG A 216 -8.99 -19.14 -9.45
N MET A 217 -7.79 -19.51 -9.00
CA MET A 217 -6.59 -18.67 -9.04
C MET A 217 -6.03 -18.51 -10.46
N ASP A 218 -5.86 -19.61 -11.19
CA ASP A 218 -5.10 -19.64 -12.45
C ASP A 218 -5.78 -18.83 -13.58
N PRO A 219 -7.13 -18.82 -13.73
CA PRO A 219 -7.81 -17.97 -14.71
C PRO A 219 -7.67 -16.45 -14.47
N ARG A 220 -7.34 -16.04 -13.24
CA ARG A 220 -7.18 -14.63 -12.82
C ARG A 220 -5.74 -14.31 -12.40
N LEU A 221 -4.77 -15.14 -12.80
CA LEU A 221 -3.43 -15.12 -12.21
C LEU A 221 -2.71 -13.77 -12.37
N ASP A 222 -2.81 -13.14 -13.53
CA ASP A 222 -2.14 -11.87 -13.81
C ASP A 222 -2.82 -10.67 -13.11
N GLU A 223 -4.15 -10.69 -13.00
CA GLU A 223 -4.90 -9.75 -12.15
C GLU A 223 -4.44 -9.85 -10.69
N PHE A 224 -4.35 -11.08 -10.17
CA PHE A 224 -3.94 -11.34 -8.79
C PHE A 224 -2.47 -10.98 -8.53
N LYS A 225 -1.55 -11.18 -9.50
CA LYS A 225 -0.18 -10.68 -9.40
C LYS A 225 -0.15 -9.16 -9.21
N GLN A 226 -0.92 -8.40 -9.99
CA GLN A 226 -0.94 -6.94 -9.89
C GLN A 226 -1.52 -6.48 -8.54
N ILE A 227 -2.67 -7.03 -8.12
CA ILE A 227 -3.27 -6.75 -6.81
C ILE A 227 -2.25 -7.01 -5.68
N MET A 228 -1.54 -8.12 -5.74
CA MET A 228 -0.53 -8.47 -4.74
C MET A 228 0.67 -7.52 -4.78
N LEU A 229 1.20 -7.17 -5.95
CA LEU A 229 2.33 -6.23 -6.06
C LEU A 229 1.97 -4.84 -5.50
N THR A 230 0.78 -4.32 -5.83
CA THR A 230 0.28 -3.06 -5.25
C THR A 230 0.10 -3.16 -3.74
N ALA A 231 -0.43 -4.28 -3.22
CA ALA A 231 -0.60 -4.51 -1.80
C ALA A 231 0.74 -4.60 -1.04
N GLY A 232 1.73 -5.32 -1.58
CA GLY A 232 3.08 -5.41 -1.03
C GLY A 232 3.78 -4.04 -0.99
N ALA A 233 3.69 -3.27 -2.06
CA ALA A 233 4.21 -1.90 -2.12
C ALA A 233 3.51 -0.98 -1.09
N SER A 234 2.19 -1.06 -0.95
CA SER A 234 1.42 -0.29 0.02
C SER A 234 1.82 -0.59 1.47
N ILE A 235 1.99 -1.87 1.84
CA ILE A 235 2.44 -2.23 3.19
C ILE A 235 3.91 -1.80 3.39
N SER A 236 4.77 -1.97 2.38
CA SER A 236 6.17 -1.54 2.47
C SER A 236 6.31 -0.02 2.67
N ALA A 237 5.45 0.78 2.03
CA ALA A 237 5.39 2.23 2.25
C ALA A 237 5.04 2.57 3.70
N MET A 238 4.09 1.85 4.31
CA MET A 238 3.74 2.01 5.73
C MET A 238 4.87 1.55 6.68
N MET A 239 5.71 0.59 6.23
CA MET A 239 6.91 0.14 6.94
C MET A 239 8.15 1.02 6.69
N GLY A 240 8.05 2.04 5.83
CA GLY A 240 9.06 3.07 5.63
C GLY A 240 10.22 2.73 4.67
N THR A 241 10.05 1.77 3.76
CA THR A 241 11.11 1.45 2.76
C THR A 241 11.40 2.62 1.81
N SER A 242 12.65 2.73 1.36
CA SER A 242 13.07 3.61 0.26
C SER A 242 12.80 3.00 -1.13
N LYS A 243 12.49 1.70 -1.21
CA LYS A 243 12.30 0.97 -2.48
C LYS A 243 10.89 1.06 -3.08
N VAL A 244 9.96 1.80 -2.48
CA VAL A 244 8.68 2.08 -3.16
C VAL A 244 8.97 3.04 -4.30
N ALA A 245 8.58 2.68 -5.52
CA ALA A 245 8.63 3.63 -6.63
C ALA A 245 7.85 4.90 -6.24
N PRO A 246 8.38 6.11 -6.50
CA PRO A 246 7.63 7.33 -6.24
C PRO A 246 6.29 7.23 -6.97
N VAL A 247 5.19 7.47 -6.25
CA VAL A 247 3.84 7.42 -6.83
C VAL A 247 3.83 8.34 -8.05
N ALA A 248 3.76 7.75 -9.24
CA ALA A 248 4.02 8.45 -10.48
C ALA A 248 3.16 9.70 -10.56
N ALA A 249 3.79 10.87 -10.71
CA ALA A 249 3.11 12.16 -10.82
C ALA A 249 2.52 12.37 -12.23
N GLU A 250 2.08 11.28 -12.86
CA GLU A 250 1.49 11.21 -14.19
C GLU A 250 -0.01 11.48 -14.09
N ASP A 251 -0.35 12.77 -13.89
CA ASP A 251 -1.59 13.44 -14.33
C ASP A 251 -1.63 14.88 -13.76
N ALA A 252 -0.58 15.67 -14.07
CA ALA A 252 -0.46 17.05 -13.58
C ALA A 252 0.29 18.02 -14.50
N LEU A 253 0.76 17.60 -15.68
CA LEU A 253 1.53 18.42 -16.63
C LEU A 253 0.75 18.62 -17.94
N ALA A 254 -0.48 19.12 -17.81
CA ALA A 254 -1.33 19.55 -18.92
C ALA A 254 -2.35 20.60 -18.42
N ALA A 255 -1.86 21.74 -17.93
CA ALA A 255 -2.58 23.01 -17.75
C ALA A 255 -1.64 24.02 -17.06
N GLU A 256 -0.82 24.73 -17.83
CA GLU A 256 -0.31 26.05 -17.44
C GLU A 256 -1.09 27.11 -18.23
N ASP A 257 -1.32 28.24 -17.56
CA ASP A 257 -1.63 29.58 -18.08
C ASP A 257 -2.86 29.77 -19.00
N GLU A 258 -3.96 30.22 -18.40
CA GLU A 258 -4.71 31.36 -18.95
C GLU A 258 -5.24 32.28 -17.82
N GLU A 259 -4.45 33.30 -17.45
CA GLU A 259 -4.88 34.37 -16.56
C GLU A 259 -5.64 35.44 -17.35
N ALA A 260 -6.94 35.23 -17.55
CA ALA A 260 -7.81 36.17 -18.26
C ALA A 260 -8.17 37.41 -17.40
N PRO A 261 -8.07 38.64 -17.93
CA PRO A 261 -8.20 39.86 -17.13
C PRO A 261 -9.65 40.23 -16.78
N ALA A 262 -9.84 40.82 -15.60
CA ALA A 262 -11.14 41.25 -15.09
C ALA A 262 -11.83 42.34 -15.95
N PRO A 263 -13.17 42.32 -16.12
CA PRO A 263 -13.89 43.30 -16.92
C PRO A 263 -14.07 44.64 -16.18
N LYS A 264 -13.84 45.76 -16.90
CA LYS A 264 -14.11 47.12 -16.42
C LYS A 264 -15.61 47.45 -16.50
N PRO A 265 -16.14 48.32 -15.61
CA PRO A 265 -17.57 48.68 -15.60
C PRO A 265 -17.93 49.62 -16.76
N ARG A 266 -19.07 49.37 -17.43
CA ARG A 266 -19.65 50.30 -18.42
C ARG A 266 -20.57 51.33 -17.76
N LYS A 267 -20.49 52.57 -18.23
CA LYS A 267 -21.25 53.73 -17.74
C LYS A 267 -22.73 53.67 -18.13
N ALA A 268 -23.55 54.38 -17.37
CA ALA A 268 -24.99 54.55 -17.58
C ALA A 268 -25.34 55.42 -18.81
N ALA A 269 -26.52 55.17 -19.36
CA ALA A 269 -27.33 56.14 -20.11
C ALA A 269 -28.81 55.82 -19.87
N ALA A 270 -29.65 56.85 -19.69
CA ALA A 270 -31.03 56.71 -19.22
C ALA A 270 -32.07 57.09 -20.28
N LYS A 271 -33.20 56.37 -20.32
CA LYS A 271 -34.54 56.94 -20.58
C LYS A 271 -35.66 55.96 -20.19
N ALA A 272 -36.80 56.51 -19.83
CA ALA A 272 -38.04 55.83 -19.41
C ALA A 272 -39.23 56.49 -20.14
N PRO A 273 -40.52 56.21 -19.85
CA PRO A 273 -41.19 54.97 -19.42
C PRO A 273 -42.51 54.65 -20.20
N ALA A 274 -43.06 53.45 -20.02
CA ALA A 274 -44.51 53.14 -20.08
C ALA A 274 -44.78 51.94 -19.14
N LYS A 275 -45.65 52.00 -18.12
CA LYS A 275 -47.12 51.80 -18.14
C LYS A 275 -47.53 50.54 -18.95
N THR A 276 -48.30 49.56 -18.45
CA THR A 276 -49.24 49.52 -17.30
C THR A 276 -49.68 48.06 -17.00
N SER A 277 -50.28 47.79 -15.82
CA SER A 277 -51.24 46.68 -15.56
C SER A 277 -50.70 45.22 -15.55
N ALA A 278 -51.12 44.28 -14.70
CA ALA A 278 -51.89 44.29 -13.44
C ALA A 278 -51.80 42.90 -12.72
N LYS A 279 -52.36 42.83 -11.50
CA LYS A 279 -52.82 41.62 -10.76
C LYS A 279 -51.80 40.55 -10.30
N SER A 280 -51.51 40.62 -9.00
CA SER A 280 -51.42 39.48 -8.07
C SER A 280 -52.85 38.99 -7.71
N PRO A 281 -53.11 37.99 -6.82
CA PRO A 281 -52.21 37.01 -6.15
C PRO A 281 -52.75 35.53 -6.20
N ALA A 282 -52.04 34.58 -5.57
CA ALA A 282 -52.57 33.63 -4.54
C ALA A 282 -51.69 32.37 -4.29
N THR A 283 -51.57 32.00 -3.02
CA THR A 283 -50.92 30.78 -2.45
C THR A 283 -51.90 30.20 -1.38
N PRO A 284 -51.55 29.22 -0.52
CA PRO A 284 -50.94 27.88 -0.67
C PRO A 284 -52.11 26.82 -0.60
N PRO A 285 -52.31 25.86 0.34
CA PRO A 285 -51.41 25.06 1.20
C PRO A 285 -51.69 23.53 1.34
N ALA A 286 -50.60 22.78 1.60
CA ALA A 286 -50.43 21.66 2.55
C ALA A 286 -51.41 20.45 2.63
N LYS A 287 -50.82 19.23 2.75
CA LYS A 287 -50.85 18.42 4.01
C LYS A 287 -50.05 17.10 3.93
N SER A 288 -49.24 16.85 4.96
CA SER A 288 -48.94 15.52 5.54
C SER A 288 -50.06 15.19 6.56
N PRO A 289 -50.33 13.94 7.06
CA PRO A 289 -49.35 13.17 7.85
C PRO A 289 -49.52 11.63 7.94
N ALA A 290 -48.67 11.03 8.80
CA ALA A 290 -48.95 9.94 9.76
C ALA A 290 -48.65 8.45 9.44
N LYS A 291 -47.87 7.84 10.35
CA LYS A 291 -47.81 6.40 10.68
C LYS A 291 -48.97 6.01 11.61
N PRO A 292 -49.18 4.71 11.87
CA PRO A 292 -49.09 4.24 13.25
C PRO A 292 -48.15 3.04 13.49
N LYS A 293 -48.00 2.66 14.77
CA LYS A 293 -47.21 1.54 15.35
C LYS A 293 -48.16 0.39 15.78
N VAL A 294 -47.57 -0.64 16.44
CA VAL A 294 -48.20 -1.63 17.37
C VAL A 294 -48.66 -2.90 16.62
N ASP A 295 -48.48 -4.16 17.08
CA ASP A 295 -48.30 -4.69 18.46
C ASP A 295 -47.34 -5.91 18.64
N THR A 296 -47.26 -6.34 19.91
CA THR A 296 -46.56 -7.42 20.64
C THR A 296 -46.81 -8.89 20.22
N GLY A 297 -45.99 -9.80 20.76
CA GLY A 297 -46.17 -11.26 20.61
C GLY A 297 -45.19 -12.13 21.42
N THR A 298 -45.45 -12.34 22.71
CA THR A 298 -44.63 -13.15 23.65
C THR A 298 -44.94 -14.66 23.57
N LYS A 299 -43.92 -15.54 23.61
CA LYS A 299 -43.98 -16.81 24.38
C LYS A 299 -42.63 -17.53 24.54
N ALA A 300 -42.42 -18.06 25.74
CA ALA A 300 -41.29 -18.93 26.09
C ALA A 300 -41.72 -20.42 26.10
N ARG A 301 -40.75 -21.34 25.98
CA ARG A 301 -40.86 -22.70 26.53
C ARG A 301 -39.48 -23.29 26.83
N ALA A 302 -39.42 -24.13 27.86
CA ALA A 302 -38.21 -24.74 28.43
C ALA A 302 -38.27 -26.28 28.38
N ALA A 303 -37.29 -26.93 29.05
CA ALA A 303 -36.92 -28.36 29.01
C ALA A 303 -36.16 -28.76 27.72
N GLY A 304 -35.07 -29.53 27.75
CA GLY A 304 -34.57 -30.50 28.74
C GLY A 304 -34.71 -31.91 28.14
N GLY A 305 -33.75 -32.84 28.18
CA GLY A 305 -32.45 -32.93 28.83
C GLY A 305 -32.13 -34.42 29.01
N ARG A 306 -30.91 -34.85 28.62
CA ARG A 306 -30.19 -36.07 29.05
C ARG A 306 -28.86 -36.13 28.30
#